data_AF-A0A8J4QBQ2-F1
#
_entry.id   AF-A0A8J4QBQ2-F1
#
_cell.length_a   1.000
_cell.length_b   1.000
_cell.length_c   1.000
_cell.angle_alpha   90.00
_cell.angle_beta   90.00
_cell.angle_gamma   90.00
#
_symmetry.space_group_name_H-M   'P 1'
#
loop_
_entity.id
_entity.type
_entity.pdbx_description
1 polymer ?
#
loop_
_entity_poly.entity_id
_entity_poly.type
_entity_poly.pdbx_seq_one_letter_code
_entity_poly.pdbx_strand_id
1 'polypeptide(L)'
;MAVYLSCPFHFIAKSQPSNKLRITSSFNPNHSVKLRREYTSVMIVPTGIGAAIGGYAGDALPVARALSSVVDCLITHPNVLNAAMLYWPMPNVLYVEGYALDRFAEGLWALQPVHQNRVGLVLDAGLEEELRIRHLQVADAVRASLGLPVVEYIVTDTPLEGYAHSPLWRYHLLGVLV
;
A
#
# COMPACT_ATOMS: atom_id res chain seq x y z
N MET A 1 -5.28 -1.68 -4.92
CA MET A 1 -4.05 -0.91 -4.63
C MET A 1 -4.19 0.48 -5.23
N ALA A 2 -3.46 1.48 -4.71
CA ALA A 2 -3.46 2.84 -5.28
C ALA A 2 -2.08 3.19 -5.84
N VAL A 3 -2.05 3.96 -6.93
CA VAL A 3 -0.83 4.52 -7.54
C VAL A 3 -0.75 6.00 -7.22
N TYR A 4 0.46 6.50 -7.03
CA TYR A 4 0.73 7.90 -6.76
C TYR A 4 0.67 8.72 -8.04
N LEU A 5 -0.09 9.79 -8.01
CA LEU A 5 0.07 10.87 -8.96
C LEU A 5 0.95 11.93 -8.30
N SER A 6 2.20 12.03 -8.72
CA SER A 6 3.00 13.24 -8.48
C SER A 6 2.31 14.40 -9.19
N CYS A 7 1.74 15.35 -8.45
CA CYS A 7 1.05 16.50 -9.02
C CYS A 7 1.99 17.32 -9.93
N PRO A 8 1.64 17.56 -11.21
CA PRO A 8 2.17 18.69 -11.94
C PRO A 8 1.24 19.88 -11.68
N PHE A 9 1.28 20.47 -10.49
CA PHE A 9 0.61 21.75 -10.25
C PHE A 9 1.62 22.80 -9.83
N HIS A 10 1.84 23.73 -10.75
CA HIS A 10 2.64 24.93 -10.59
C HIS A 10 2.11 25.72 -9.38
N PHE A 11 2.97 25.92 -8.38
CA PHE A 11 2.68 26.76 -7.20
C PHE A 11 2.52 28.22 -7.65
N ILE A 12 1.30 28.74 -7.67
CA ILE A 12 1.07 30.18 -7.60
C ILE A 12 1.10 30.57 -6.13
N ALA A 13 2.13 31.33 -5.75
CA ALA A 13 2.34 31.81 -4.39
C ALA A 13 1.29 32.86 -3.97
N LYS A 14 0.81 32.68 -2.73
CA LYS A 14 0.21 33.66 -1.79
C LYS A 14 -1.07 34.42 -2.22
N SER A 15 -2.20 33.99 -1.66
CA SER A 15 -3.08 34.88 -0.87
C SER A 15 -3.88 34.07 0.16
N GLN A 16 -4.15 34.69 1.31
CA GLN A 16 -4.67 34.10 2.55
C GLN A 16 -6.22 33.90 2.54
N PRO A 17 -6.82 33.31 3.58
CA PRO A 17 -7.57 32.06 3.52
C PRO A 17 -9.04 32.24 3.10
N SER A 18 -9.56 31.32 2.30
CA SER A 18 -11.02 31.10 2.23
C SER A 18 -11.33 29.61 2.27
N ASN A 19 -12.08 29.22 3.31
CA ASN A 19 -12.64 27.89 3.49
C ASN A 19 -13.50 27.53 2.27
N LYS A 20 -12.99 26.66 1.40
CA LYS A 20 -13.74 25.71 0.56
C LYS A 20 -12.75 24.87 -0.25
N LEU A 21 -12.36 23.72 0.32
CA LEU A 21 -11.73 22.65 -0.47
C LEU A 21 -12.78 22.13 -1.46
N ARG A 22 -12.67 22.59 -2.70
CA ARG A 22 -13.50 22.15 -3.81
C ARG A 22 -12.83 20.94 -4.44
N ILE A 23 -13.27 19.74 -4.06
CA ILE A 23 -12.97 18.51 -4.79
C ILE A 23 -13.80 18.58 -6.09
N THR A 24 -13.15 18.79 -7.22
CA THR A 24 -13.79 18.75 -8.54
C THR A 24 -13.68 17.35 -9.10
N SER A 25 -14.75 16.57 -9.03
CA SER A 25 -15.00 15.47 -9.95
C SER A 25 -15.86 16.02 -11.11
N SER A 26 -15.43 15.79 -12.35
CA SER A 26 -16.18 16.17 -13.54
C SER A 26 -17.43 15.29 -13.67
N PHE A 27 -18.59 15.81 -13.27
CA PHE A 27 -19.88 15.10 -13.35
C PHE A 27 -20.75 15.68 -14.48
N ASN A 28 -21.29 14.81 -15.32
CA ASN A 28 -22.20 15.12 -16.44
C ASN A 28 -23.64 15.25 -15.88
N PRO A 29 -24.45 16.29 -16.20
CA PRO A 29 -25.55 16.71 -15.33
C PRO A 29 -26.90 15.99 -15.48
N ASN A 30 -26.99 14.87 -16.21
CA ASN A 30 -28.30 14.32 -16.62
C ASN A 30 -28.71 13.01 -15.91
N HIS A 31 -28.52 12.91 -14.59
CA HIS A 31 -29.21 11.88 -13.78
C HIS A 31 -29.36 12.33 -12.32
N SER A 32 -30.58 12.36 -11.81
CA SER A 32 -30.92 12.71 -10.42
C SER A 32 -30.57 11.56 -9.46
N VAL A 33 -29.28 11.31 -9.28
CA VAL A 33 -28.77 10.43 -8.22
C VAL A 33 -28.62 11.26 -6.94
N LYS A 34 -29.24 10.81 -5.84
CA LYS A 34 -28.93 11.33 -4.49
C LYS A 34 -27.41 11.33 -4.31
N LEU A 35 -26.83 12.51 -4.15
CA LEU A 35 -25.39 12.72 -3.94
C LEU A 35 -25.00 12.22 -2.54
N ARG A 36 -24.99 10.89 -2.36
CA ARG A 36 -24.29 10.28 -1.22
C ARG A 36 -22.83 10.65 -1.39
N ARG A 37 -22.29 11.41 -0.45
CA ARG A 37 -20.84 11.61 -0.39
C ARG A 37 -20.22 10.26 -0.11
N GLU A 38 -19.31 9.84 -0.97
CA GLU A 38 -18.50 8.64 -0.73
C GLU A 38 -17.79 8.81 0.62
N TYR A 39 -18.00 7.85 1.51
CA TYR A 39 -17.37 7.83 2.82
C TYR A 39 -16.04 7.09 2.73
N THR A 40 -14.96 7.86 2.62
CA THR A 40 -13.59 7.35 2.68
C THR A 40 -13.06 7.45 4.11
N SER A 41 -12.50 6.35 4.62
CA SER A 41 -11.84 6.31 5.93
C SER A 41 -10.42 5.78 5.81
N VAL A 42 -9.54 6.24 6.71
CA VAL A 42 -8.17 5.76 6.84
C VAL A 42 -8.03 4.97 8.13
N MET A 43 -7.57 3.72 8.05
CA MET A 43 -7.28 2.87 9.21
C MET A 43 -5.78 2.72 9.39
N ILE A 44 -5.27 3.22 10.52
CA ILE A 44 -3.88 3.09 10.91
C ILE A 44 -3.79 2.23 12.17
N VAL A 45 -3.04 1.14 12.07
CA VAL A 45 -2.67 0.32 13.23
C VAL A 45 -1.17 0.51 13.53
N PRO A 46 -0.80 0.98 14.73
CA PRO A 46 0.59 1.19 15.11
C PRO A 46 1.34 -0.15 15.21
N THR A 47 2.67 -0.10 15.08
CA THR A 47 3.53 -1.27 15.31
C THR A 47 3.66 -1.56 16.80
N GLY A 48 3.60 -2.84 17.19
CA GLY A 48 4.01 -3.27 18.52
C GLY A 48 3.53 -4.67 18.89
N ILE A 49 4.44 -5.56 19.29
CA ILE A 49 4.08 -6.91 19.74
C ILE A 49 3.21 -6.81 21.00
N GLY A 50 2.11 -7.57 21.03
CA GLY A 50 1.18 -7.59 22.16
C GLY A 50 0.20 -6.41 22.21
N ALA A 51 0.12 -5.59 21.15
CA ALA A 51 -0.96 -4.63 21.00
C ALA A 51 -2.32 -5.35 20.92
N ALA A 52 -3.38 -4.70 21.41
CA ALA A 52 -4.74 -5.25 21.36
C ALA A 52 -5.27 -5.44 19.92
N ILE A 53 -4.72 -4.67 18.96
CA ILE A 53 -4.97 -4.76 17.51
C ILE A 53 -3.62 -4.49 16.82
N GLY A 54 -3.21 -5.32 15.86
CA GLY A 54 -1.94 -5.17 15.14
C GLY A 54 -0.73 -5.75 15.86
N GLY A 55 -0.95 -6.49 16.95
CA GLY A 55 0.09 -7.13 17.72
C GLY A 55 0.67 -8.37 17.06
N TYR A 56 -0.09 -8.98 16.14
CA TYR A 56 0.24 -10.24 15.47
C TYR A 56 -0.14 -10.24 13.99
N ALA A 57 0.52 -11.07 13.19
CA ALA A 57 0.24 -11.17 11.77
C ALA A 57 -1.22 -11.59 11.50
N GLY A 58 -1.99 -10.67 10.91
CA GLY A 58 -3.35 -10.91 10.44
C GLY A 58 -4.45 -10.56 11.45
N ASP A 59 -4.10 -10.16 12.66
CA ASP A 59 -5.05 -9.85 13.74
C ASP A 59 -5.89 -8.58 13.49
N ALA A 60 -5.39 -7.66 12.67
CA ALA A 60 -6.05 -6.41 12.32
C ALA A 60 -7.05 -6.58 11.17
N LEU A 61 -7.01 -7.71 10.45
CA LEU A 61 -7.91 -7.97 9.31
C LEU A 61 -9.40 -8.00 9.69
N PRO A 62 -9.83 -8.64 10.80
CA PRO A 62 -11.22 -8.58 11.24
C PRO A 62 -11.73 -7.16 11.48
N VAL A 63 -10.87 -6.30 12.05
CA VAL A 63 -11.19 -4.88 12.29
C VAL A 63 -11.29 -4.12 10.97
N ALA A 64 -10.32 -4.31 10.08
CA ALA A 64 -10.35 -3.73 8.74
C ALA A 64 -11.61 -4.14 7.98
N ARG A 65 -12.02 -5.40 8.08
CA ARG A 65 -13.24 -5.91 7.45
C ARG A 65 -14.50 -5.29 8.02
N ALA A 66 -14.60 -5.16 9.34
CA ALA A 66 -15.73 -4.51 9.98
C ALA A 66 -15.87 -3.07 9.47
N LEU A 67 -14.76 -2.32 9.41
CA LEU A 67 -14.74 -0.96 8.86
C LEU A 67 -15.11 -0.93 7.37
N SER A 68 -14.52 -1.85 6.58
CA SER A 68 -14.78 -2.00 5.15
C SER A 68 -16.26 -2.26 4.82
N SER A 69 -17.03 -2.81 5.77
CA SER A 69 -18.48 -3.04 5.58
C SER A 69 -19.33 -1.77 5.72
N VAL A 70 -18.78 -0.71 6.31
CA VAL A 70 -19.47 0.55 6.59
C VAL A 70 -19.04 1.68 5.66
N VAL A 71 -17.78 1.64 5.19
CA VAL A 71 -17.20 2.69 4.35
C VAL A 71 -17.29 2.33 2.87
N ASP A 72 -17.39 3.35 2.01
CA ASP A 72 -17.33 3.15 0.57
C ASP A 72 -15.89 2.86 0.11
N CYS A 73 -14.90 3.42 0.79
CA CYS A 73 -13.48 3.17 0.54
C CYS A 73 -12.68 3.20 1.86
N LEU A 74 -11.90 2.14 2.11
CA LEU A 74 -10.99 2.06 3.24
C LEU A 74 -9.54 2.17 2.76
N ILE A 75 -8.81 3.16 3.23
CA ILE A 75 -7.36 3.28 3.00
C ILE A 75 -6.64 2.70 4.20
N THR A 76 -5.63 1.86 3.98
CA THR A 76 -4.83 1.27 5.05
C THR A 76 -3.43 0.90 4.56
N HIS A 77 -2.66 0.21 5.39
CA HIS A 77 -1.20 0.13 5.29
C HIS A 77 -0.66 -1.25 5.72
N PRO A 78 0.65 -1.55 5.55
CA PRO A 78 1.20 -2.90 5.70
C PRO A 78 1.01 -3.57 7.04
N ASN A 79 0.86 -2.83 8.15
CA ASN A 79 0.63 -3.49 9.44
C ASN A 79 -0.78 -4.08 9.55
N VAL A 80 -1.71 -3.61 8.72
CA VAL A 80 -3.09 -4.13 8.67
C VAL A 80 -3.21 -5.20 7.60
N LEU A 81 -2.75 -4.89 6.39
CA LEU A 81 -2.84 -5.77 5.23
C LEU A 81 -1.49 -6.44 4.97
N ASN A 82 -1.33 -7.62 5.55
CA ASN A 82 -0.21 -8.52 5.29
C ASN A 82 -0.66 -9.71 4.42
N ALA A 83 0.20 -10.72 4.24
CA ALA A 83 -0.08 -11.90 3.43
C ALA A 83 -1.38 -12.64 3.81
N ALA A 84 -1.87 -12.51 5.06
CA ALA A 84 -3.16 -13.08 5.47
C ALA A 84 -4.36 -12.46 4.72
N MET A 85 -4.21 -11.29 4.10
CA MET A 85 -5.21 -10.69 3.19
C MET A 85 -5.52 -11.60 2.00
N LEU A 86 -4.58 -12.44 1.54
CA LEU A 86 -4.79 -13.33 0.39
C LEU A 86 -5.96 -14.30 0.61
N TYR A 87 -6.24 -14.65 1.88
CA TYR A 87 -7.40 -15.46 2.23
C TYR A 87 -8.71 -14.67 2.24
N TRP A 88 -8.67 -13.37 2.53
CA TRP A 88 -9.85 -12.52 2.71
C TRP A 88 -9.78 -11.22 1.89
N PRO A 89 -9.92 -11.30 0.56
CA PRO A 89 -9.87 -10.10 -0.28
C PRO A 89 -11.05 -9.16 0.04
N MET A 90 -10.76 -7.88 0.19
CA MET A 90 -11.74 -6.82 0.40
C MET A 90 -11.70 -5.85 -0.78
N PRO A 91 -12.77 -5.74 -1.60
CA PRO A 91 -12.72 -5.05 -2.89
C PRO A 91 -12.66 -3.51 -2.77
N ASN A 92 -13.12 -2.96 -1.65
CA ASN A 92 -13.16 -1.52 -1.40
C ASN A 92 -12.00 -1.03 -0.49
N VAL A 93 -10.91 -1.79 -0.41
CA VAL A 93 -9.74 -1.45 0.41
C VAL A 93 -8.53 -1.09 -0.45
N LEU A 94 -7.93 0.07 -0.17
CA LEU A 94 -6.71 0.56 -0.79
C LEU A 94 -5.53 0.36 0.15
N TYR A 95 -4.61 -0.51 -0.27
CA TYR A 95 -3.29 -0.62 0.32
C TYR A 95 -2.42 0.56 -0.13
N VAL A 96 -1.81 1.24 0.84
CA VAL A 96 -0.84 2.34 0.63
C VAL A 96 0.37 2.07 1.51
N GLU A 97 1.57 2.27 0.98
CA GLU A 97 2.80 2.16 1.76
C GLU A 97 2.87 3.24 2.85
N GLY A 98 3.55 2.97 3.96
CA GLY A 98 3.62 3.89 5.11
C GLY A 98 4.06 5.32 4.72
N TYR A 99 5.20 5.46 4.03
CA TYR A 99 5.71 6.78 3.62
C TYR A 99 4.71 7.54 2.74
N ALA A 100 4.06 6.84 1.84
CA ALA A 100 3.12 7.45 0.95
C ALA A 100 1.79 7.81 1.60
N LEU A 101 1.39 7.04 2.62
CA LEU A 101 0.25 7.38 3.46
C LEU A 101 0.52 8.69 4.20
N ASP A 102 1.75 8.90 4.68
CA ASP A 102 2.16 10.17 5.28
C ASP A 102 2.07 11.32 4.26
N ARG A 103 2.60 11.14 3.04
CA ARG A 103 2.50 12.16 1.96
C ARG A 103 1.06 12.44 1.52
N PHE A 104 0.20 11.44 1.55
CA PHE A 104 -1.23 11.59 1.32
C PHE A 104 -1.89 12.39 2.45
N ALA A 105 -1.56 12.09 3.71
CA ALA A 105 -2.08 12.81 4.86
C ALA A 105 -1.60 14.28 4.92
N GLU A 106 -0.39 14.56 4.43
CA GLU A 106 0.15 15.91 4.23
C GLU A 106 -0.51 16.66 3.06
N GLY A 107 -1.34 15.98 2.25
CA GLY A 107 -1.98 16.56 1.06
C GLY A 107 -1.02 16.82 -0.11
N LEU A 108 0.20 16.27 -0.06
CA LEU A 108 1.19 16.39 -1.12
C LEU A 108 0.90 15.43 -2.27
N TRP A 109 0.37 14.25 -1.96
CA TRP A 109 0.07 13.20 -2.93
C TRP A 109 -1.44 12.92 -2.99
N ALA A 110 -1.92 12.62 -4.19
CA ALA A 110 -3.25 12.05 -4.40
C ALA A 110 -3.14 10.54 -4.63
N LEU A 111 -4.16 9.80 -4.20
CA LEU A 111 -4.27 8.36 -4.42
C LEU A 111 -5.22 8.10 -5.58
N GLN A 112 -4.77 7.34 -6.57
CA GLN A 112 -5.62 6.86 -7.65
C GLN A 112 -5.81 5.34 -7.52
N PRO A 113 -7.05 4.84 -7.33
CA PRO A 113 -7.32 3.41 -7.37
C PRO A 113 -6.94 2.84 -8.74
N VAL A 114 -6.21 1.73 -8.72
CA VAL A 114 -5.88 0.99 -9.94
C VAL A 114 -6.28 -0.47 -9.82
N HIS A 115 -6.58 -1.07 -10.96
CA HIS A 115 -6.96 -2.48 -11.03
C HIS A 115 -5.78 -3.40 -10.69
N GLN A 116 -4.58 -3.08 -11.18
CA GLN A 116 -3.40 -3.92 -11.03
C GLN A 116 -2.14 -3.06 -11.11
N ASN A 117 -1.15 -3.35 -10.24
CA ASN A 117 0.16 -2.73 -10.28
C ASN A 117 1.19 -3.70 -10.85
N ARG A 118 2.16 -3.15 -11.59
CA ARG A 118 3.33 -3.89 -12.05
C ARG A 118 4.29 -4.01 -10.89
N VAL A 119 4.70 -5.23 -10.58
CA VAL A 119 5.57 -5.48 -9.42
C VAL A 119 6.99 -5.73 -9.90
N GLY A 120 7.93 -4.93 -9.40
CA GLY A 120 9.37 -5.19 -9.49
C GLY A 120 9.92 -5.77 -8.20
N LEU A 121 10.93 -6.64 -8.31
CA LEU A 121 11.61 -7.24 -7.16
C LEU A 121 13.04 -6.71 -7.04
N VAL A 122 13.45 -6.34 -5.83
CA VAL A 122 14.84 -5.98 -5.54
C VAL A 122 15.41 -7.00 -4.57
N LEU A 123 16.43 -7.74 -5.03
CA LEU A 123 17.11 -8.75 -4.23
C LEU A 123 18.46 -8.18 -3.76
N ASP A 124 18.77 -8.34 -2.49
CA ASP A 124 20.06 -7.93 -1.95
C ASP A 124 21.19 -8.83 -2.49
N ALA A 125 22.31 -8.26 -2.92
CA ALA A 125 23.53 -8.99 -3.26
C ALA A 125 24.06 -9.84 -2.09
N GLY A 126 23.75 -9.44 -0.84
CA GLY A 126 24.08 -10.20 0.37
C GLY A 126 23.29 -11.51 0.56
N LEU A 127 22.24 -11.76 -0.24
CA LEU A 127 21.46 -12.99 -0.16
C LEU A 127 22.28 -14.23 -0.53
N GLU A 128 22.24 -15.23 0.35
CA GLU A 128 22.72 -16.59 0.06
C GLU A 128 21.99 -17.15 -1.18
N GLU A 129 22.70 -17.91 -2.02
CA GLU A 129 22.17 -18.39 -3.31
C GLU A 129 20.89 -19.22 -3.16
N GLU A 130 20.83 -20.10 -2.16
CA GLU A 130 19.62 -20.87 -1.88
C GLU A 130 18.43 -19.99 -1.50
N LEU A 131 18.66 -18.92 -0.73
CA LEU A 131 17.62 -17.99 -0.35
C LEU A 131 17.15 -17.21 -1.57
N ARG A 132 18.06 -16.77 -2.44
CA ARG A 132 17.72 -16.10 -3.70
C ARG A 132 16.80 -16.98 -4.55
N ILE A 133 17.13 -18.25 -4.74
CA ILE A 133 16.32 -19.20 -5.50
C ILE A 133 14.92 -19.33 -4.89
N ARG A 134 14.80 -19.42 -3.56
CA ARG A 134 13.48 -19.51 -2.88
C ARG A 134 12.62 -18.27 -3.15
N HIS A 135 13.21 -17.07 -3.16
CA HIS A 135 12.48 -15.83 -3.47
C HIS A 135 11.98 -15.81 -4.92
N LEU A 136 12.81 -16.25 -5.86
CA LEU A 136 12.41 -16.35 -7.27
C LEU A 136 11.30 -17.39 -7.45
N GLN A 137 11.39 -18.53 -6.78
CA GLN A 137 10.32 -19.55 -6.79
C GLN A 137 9.01 -19.00 -6.22
N VAL A 138 9.05 -18.19 -5.17
CA VAL A 138 7.85 -17.52 -4.63
C VAL A 138 7.29 -16.53 -5.65
N ALA A 139 8.14 -15.76 -6.33
CA ALA A 139 7.71 -14.83 -7.38
C ALA A 139 7.00 -15.57 -8.53
N ASP A 140 7.58 -16.67 -9.00
CA ASP A 140 6.99 -17.51 -10.05
C ASP A 140 5.68 -18.16 -9.59
N ALA A 141 5.63 -18.64 -8.34
CA ALA A 141 4.41 -19.19 -7.75
C ALA A 141 3.30 -18.15 -7.69
N VAL A 142 3.60 -16.91 -7.29
CA VAL A 142 2.64 -15.81 -7.24
C VAL A 142 2.17 -15.40 -8.64
N ARG A 143 3.07 -15.38 -9.65
CA ARG A 143 2.68 -15.16 -11.06
C ARG A 143 1.71 -16.24 -11.54
N ALA A 144 2.02 -17.51 -11.27
CA ALA A 144 1.24 -18.64 -11.76
C ALA A 144 -0.10 -18.82 -11.03
N SER A 145 -0.13 -18.61 -9.71
CA SER A 145 -1.31 -18.87 -8.87
C SER A 145 -2.24 -17.66 -8.71
N LEU A 146 -1.68 -16.45 -8.61
CA LEU A 146 -2.45 -15.22 -8.35
C LEU A 146 -2.56 -14.32 -9.58
N GLY A 147 -1.83 -14.61 -10.66
CA GLY A 147 -1.84 -13.79 -11.88
C GLY A 147 -1.26 -12.39 -11.68
N LEU A 148 -0.44 -12.17 -10.63
CA LEU A 148 0.18 -10.87 -10.38
C LEU A 148 1.26 -10.58 -11.44
N PRO A 149 1.35 -9.34 -11.96
CA PRO A 149 2.27 -9.02 -13.04
C PRO A 149 3.61 -8.62 -12.43
N VAL A 150 4.33 -9.62 -11.92
CA VAL A 150 5.72 -9.48 -11.49
C VAL A 150 6.58 -9.39 -12.74
N VAL A 151 7.21 -8.25 -13.00
CA VAL A 151 7.84 -7.95 -14.30
C VAL A 151 9.27 -8.48 -14.34
N GLU A 152 10.13 -7.94 -13.47
CA GLU A 152 11.57 -8.17 -13.46
C GLU A 152 12.07 -8.15 -12.01
N TYR A 153 13.23 -8.77 -11.79
CA TYR A 153 13.99 -8.61 -10.57
C TYR A 153 15.34 -7.98 -10.88
N ILE A 154 15.83 -7.16 -9.97
CA ILE A 154 17.20 -6.64 -9.98
C ILE A 154 17.91 -7.13 -8.72
N VAL A 155 19.22 -7.37 -8.83
CA VAL A 155 20.08 -7.63 -7.67
C VAL A 155 20.85 -6.34 -7.39
N THR A 156 20.99 -5.96 -6.12
CA THR A 156 21.79 -4.79 -5.76
C THR A 156 23.26 -5.02 -6.14
N ASP A 157 23.99 -3.95 -6.49
CA ASP A 157 25.40 -4.08 -6.90
C ASP A 157 26.30 -4.48 -5.71
N THR A 158 25.94 -4.03 -4.51
CA THR A 158 26.63 -4.34 -3.26
C THR A 158 25.64 -4.82 -2.20
N PRO A 159 26.07 -5.68 -1.27
CA PRO A 159 25.28 -6.04 -0.10
C PRO A 159 24.85 -4.78 0.67
N LEU A 160 23.59 -4.73 1.09
CA LEU A 160 23.11 -3.60 1.87
C LEU A 160 23.56 -3.73 3.33
N GLU A 161 24.31 -2.73 3.82
CA GLU A 161 24.82 -2.68 5.19
C GLU A 161 23.74 -2.29 6.23
N GLY A 162 22.55 -2.89 6.13
CA GLY A 162 21.41 -2.63 7.00
C GLY A 162 21.30 -3.60 8.17
N TYR A 163 21.79 -3.20 9.36
CA TYR A 163 21.48 -3.79 10.68
C TYR A 163 21.67 -5.32 10.86
N ALA A 164 22.67 -5.92 10.19
CA ALA A 164 22.99 -7.35 10.29
C ALA A 164 23.77 -7.76 11.57
N HIS A 165 23.39 -7.26 12.76
CA HIS A 165 23.95 -7.74 14.04
C HIS A 165 22.93 -8.42 14.97
N SER A 166 21.65 -8.52 14.57
CA SER A 166 20.64 -9.27 15.33
C SER A 166 20.22 -10.52 14.54
N PRO A 167 20.32 -11.74 15.12
CA PRO A 167 19.88 -12.98 14.47
C PRO A 167 18.37 -13.06 14.24
N LEU A 168 17.58 -12.08 14.69
CA LEU A 168 16.11 -12.09 14.63
C LEU A 168 15.51 -11.43 13.37
N TRP A 169 16.31 -10.74 12.54
CA TRP A 169 15.81 -9.98 11.38
C TRP A 169 16.50 -10.34 10.05
N ARG A 170 16.94 -11.59 9.90
CA ARG A 170 17.73 -12.07 8.75
C ARG A 170 16.90 -12.33 7.47
N TYR A 171 15.88 -11.52 7.20
CA TYR A 171 15.06 -11.62 5.99
C TYR A 171 15.45 -10.49 5.02
N HIS A 172 16.40 -10.78 4.13
CA HIS A 172 16.81 -9.91 3.04
C HIS A 172 15.76 -9.92 1.92
N LEU A 173 14.70 -9.13 2.08
CA LEU A 173 13.76 -8.78 1.01
C LEU A 173 13.64 -7.27 1.02
N LEU A 174 14.25 -6.59 0.05
CA LEU A 174 13.90 -5.19 -0.18
C LEU A 174 12.67 -5.16 -1.05
N GLY A 175 11.62 -4.55 -0.51
CA GLY A 175 10.54 -3.85 -1.21
C GLY A 175 10.06 -4.43 -2.54
N VAL A 176 8.78 -4.78 -2.56
CA VAL A 176 7.98 -4.80 -3.79
C VAL A 176 7.97 -3.37 -4.35
N LEU A 177 8.63 -3.12 -5.48
CA LEU A 177 8.45 -1.88 -6.24
C LEU A 177 7.10 -2.00 -6.95
N VAL A 178 6.17 -1.13 -6.61
CA VAL A 178 4.80 -1.04 -7.15
C VAL A 178 4.72 0.09 -8.15
#